data_AF-A0A6B3C9N2-F1
#
_entry.id   AF-A0A6B3C9N2-F1
#
_cell.length_a   1.000
_cell.length_b   1.000
_cell.length_c   1.000
_cell.angle_alpha   90.00
_cell.angle_beta   90.00
_cell.angle_gamma   90.00
#
_symmetry.space_group_name_H-M   'P 1'
#
loop_
_entity.id
_entity.type
_entity.pdbx_description
1 polymer ?
#
loop_
_entity_poly.entity_id
_entity_poly.type
_entity_poly.pdbx_seq_one_letter_code
_entity_poly.pdbx_strand_id
1 'polypeptide(L)'
;WYADLPVASPQVFGDQTDVPESADWWNAAYLIMWGSNVPVTRTPDAHFMAEARYRGQKVVTVSPDYADNTKFADEWLAPHPGTDGALAMAMGHVVLREFLVERRTPRFAQYLQRFTDAPHLVRLEPRGDAYVPDKFLTGDQLPEPTADRDGAFQTVVLDA
;
A
#
# COMPACT_ATOMS: atom_id res chain seq x y z
N TRP A 1 12.12 -17.01 -14.33
CA TRP A 1 11.88 -16.10 -13.21
C TRP A 1 12.81 -14.91 -13.34
N TYR A 2 12.35 -13.90 -14.08
CA TYR A 2 13.04 -12.61 -14.24
C TYR A 2 12.62 -11.68 -13.09
N ALA A 3 13.16 -10.46 -13.02
CA ALA A 3 12.95 -9.49 -11.93
C ALA A 3 11.49 -8.94 -11.83
N ASP A 4 10.50 -9.64 -12.36
CA ASP A 4 9.09 -9.23 -12.43
C ASP A 4 8.30 -9.59 -11.17
N LEU A 5 8.85 -10.42 -10.27
CA LEU A 5 8.18 -10.78 -9.02
C LEU A 5 8.19 -9.60 -8.04
N PRO A 6 7.04 -9.04 -7.64
CA PRO A 6 7.00 -8.09 -6.55
C PRO A 6 7.14 -8.84 -5.23
N VAL A 7 8.36 -8.89 -4.67
CA VAL A 7 8.62 -9.54 -3.37
C VAL A 7 7.74 -9.03 -2.23
N ALA A 8 7.21 -7.81 -2.37
CA ALA A 8 6.27 -7.21 -1.42
C ALA A 8 4.90 -7.90 -1.40
N SER A 9 4.40 -8.48 -2.51
CA SER A 9 3.08 -9.12 -2.52
C SER A 9 3.02 -10.34 -1.57
N PRO A 10 3.97 -11.29 -1.63
CA PRO A 10 4.01 -12.37 -0.65
C PRO A 10 4.23 -11.89 0.80
N GLN A 11 4.97 -10.79 0.99
CA GLN A 11 5.23 -10.24 2.32
C GLN A 11 4.00 -9.59 2.95
N VAL A 12 3.20 -8.87 2.15
CA VAL A 12 2.04 -8.10 2.63
C VAL A 12 0.76 -8.93 2.61
N PHE A 13 0.56 -9.73 1.57
CA PHE A 13 -0.72 -10.41 1.31
C PHE A 13 -0.62 -11.95 1.35
N GLY A 14 0.59 -12.51 1.41
CA GLY A 14 0.79 -13.97 1.34
C GLY A 14 0.48 -14.59 -0.01
N ASP A 15 0.26 -13.77 -1.05
CA ASP A 15 -0.01 -14.22 -2.43
C ASP A 15 1.15 -13.85 -3.38
N GLN A 16 1.33 -14.65 -4.43
CA GLN A 16 2.37 -14.42 -5.44
C GLN A 16 2.19 -13.06 -6.12
N THR A 17 1.05 -12.84 -6.77
CA THR A 17 0.63 -11.60 -7.44
C THR A 17 -0.80 -11.81 -7.95
N ASP A 18 -1.77 -11.13 -7.34
CA ASP A 18 -3.12 -10.98 -7.86
C ASP A 18 -3.42 -9.49 -8.04
N VAL A 19 -3.96 -9.12 -9.20
CA VAL A 19 -4.13 -7.72 -9.62
C VAL A 19 -5.45 -7.54 -10.36
N PRO A 20 -6.09 -6.35 -10.27
CA PRO A 20 -7.29 -6.06 -11.03
C PRO A 20 -7.03 -6.12 -12.53
N GLU A 21 -8.05 -6.55 -13.28
CA GLU A 21 -8.03 -6.54 -14.74
C GLU A 21 -7.99 -5.11 -15.30
N SER A 22 -7.60 -4.95 -16.57
CA SER A 22 -7.51 -3.64 -17.23
C SER A 22 -8.86 -2.92 -17.36
N ALA A 23 -9.95 -3.67 -17.49
CA ALA A 23 -11.29 -3.12 -17.52
C ALA A 23 -11.65 -2.37 -16.22
N ASP A 24 -11.09 -2.77 -15.07
CA ASP A 24 -11.34 -2.10 -13.80
C ASP A 24 -10.70 -0.71 -13.71
N TRP A 25 -9.74 -0.39 -14.58
CA TRP A 25 -9.17 0.97 -14.65
C TRP A 25 -10.24 2.03 -14.96
N TRP A 26 -11.32 1.63 -15.66
CA TRP A 26 -12.47 2.48 -15.94
C TRP A 26 -13.26 2.90 -14.69
N ASN A 27 -13.17 2.12 -13.61
CA ASN A 27 -13.92 2.36 -12.38
C ASN A 27 -13.23 3.34 -11.42
N ALA A 28 -11.94 3.60 -11.62
CA ALA A 28 -11.19 4.54 -10.78
C ALA A 28 -11.50 6.00 -11.14
N ALA A 29 -11.63 6.87 -10.14
CA ALA A 29 -11.70 8.33 -10.34
C ALA A 29 -10.31 8.99 -10.38
N TYR A 30 -9.29 8.28 -9.90
CA TYR A 30 -7.91 8.77 -9.81
C TYR A 30 -6.94 7.62 -10.09
N LEU A 31 -6.03 7.80 -11.05
CA LEU A 31 -5.06 6.79 -11.47
C LEU A 31 -3.64 7.35 -11.42
N ILE A 32 -2.72 6.63 -10.79
CA ILE A 32 -1.28 6.94 -10.80
C ILE A 32 -0.57 5.86 -11.60
N MET A 33 -0.05 6.21 -12.77
CA MET A 33 0.84 5.37 -13.56
C MET A 33 2.27 5.56 -13.06
N TRP A 34 2.68 4.73 -12.10
CA TRP A 34 3.99 4.81 -11.46
C TRP A 34 4.95 3.77 -12.05
N GLY A 35 6.02 4.22 -12.72
CA GLY A 35 7.03 3.33 -13.31
C GLY A 35 6.50 2.38 -14.39
N SER A 36 5.29 2.61 -14.92
CA SER A 36 4.62 1.74 -15.87
C SER A 36 4.27 2.48 -17.16
N ASN A 37 4.97 2.15 -18.25
CA ASN A 37 4.74 2.75 -19.56
C ASN A 37 3.61 2.04 -20.33
N VAL A 38 2.38 2.19 -19.82
CA VAL A 38 1.17 1.48 -20.27
C VAL A 38 0.95 1.46 -21.80
N PRO A 39 1.10 2.57 -22.55
CA PRO A 39 0.88 2.54 -24.00
C PRO A 39 1.86 1.63 -24.76
N VAL A 40 3.06 1.42 -24.21
CA VAL A 40 4.12 0.63 -24.84
C VAL A 40 4.10 -0.82 -24.35
N THR A 41 3.96 -1.02 -23.04
CA THR A 41 4.07 -2.36 -22.43
C THR A 41 2.72 -3.07 -22.26
N ARG A 42 1.62 -2.34 -22.43
CA ARG A 42 0.23 -2.84 -22.33
C ARG A 42 -0.66 -2.21 -23.40
N THR A 43 -0.13 -2.06 -24.62
CA THR A 43 -0.83 -1.48 -25.77
C THR A 43 -2.28 -1.97 -25.96
N PRO A 44 -2.62 -3.28 -25.86
CA PRO A 44 -4.00 -3.72 -26.04
C PRO A 44 -4.95 -3.21 -24.95
N ASP A 45 -4.46 -2.89 -23.76
CA ASP A 45 -5.26 -2.43 -22.62
C ASP A 45 -5.25 -0.90 -22.47
N ALA A 46 -4.34 -0.20 -23.13
CA ALA A 46 -4.10 1.23 -22.91
C ALA A 46 -5.32 2.11 -23.17
N HIS A 47 -6.27 1.64 -23.99
CA HIS A 47 -7.52 2.34 -24.26
C HIS A 47 -8.37 2.51 -22.99
N PHE A 48 -8.39 1.54 -22.07
CA PHE A 48 -9.17 1.68 -20.82
C PHE A 48 -8.73 2.89 -20.00
N MET A 49 -7.41 3.11 -19.88
CA MET A 49 -6.86 4.30 -19.21
C MET A 49 -7.19 5.57 -19.98
N ALA A 50 -7.00 5.58 -21.31
CA ALA A 50 -7.25 6.77 -22.11
C ALA A 50 -8.73 7.17 -22.12
N GLU A 51 -9.63 6.19 -22.20
CA GLU A 51 -11.06 6.39 -22.25
C GLU A 51 -11.61 6.84 -20.88
N ALA A 52 -11.10 6.30 -19.77
CA ALA A 52 -11.53 6.67 -18.41
C ALA A 52 -11.36 8.16 -18.13
N ARG A 53 -10.38 8.81 -18.77
CA ARG A 53 -10.18 10.27 -18.69
C ARG A 53 -11.37 11.06 -19.22
N TYR A 54 -12.08 10.58 -20.24
CA TYR A 54 -13.29 11.25 -20.76
C TYR A 54 -14.44 11.26 -19.73
N ARG A 55 -14.39 10.36 -18.73
CA ARG A 55 -15.32 10.33 -17.60
C ARG A 55 -14.87 11.24 -16.44
N GLY A 56 -13.74 11.93 -16.57
CA GLY A 56 -13.18 12.82 -15.54
C GLY A 56 -12.22 12.14 -14.58
N GLN A 57 -11.72 10.94 -14.90
CA GLN A 57 -10.61 10.34 -14.14
C GLN A 57 -9.38 11.24 -14.24
N LYS A 58 -8.78 11.59 -13.10
CA LYS A 58 -7.47 12.25 -13.06
C LYS A 58 -6.36 11.21 -13.20
N VAL A 59 -5.40 11.48 -14.09
CA VAL A 59 -4.26 10.59 -14.37
C VAL A 59 -2.96 11.31 -14.04
N VAL A 60 -2.13 10.71 -13.19
CA VAL A 60 -0.78 11.18 -12.86
C VAL A 60 0.25 10.17 -13.33
N THR A 61 1.36 10.65 -13.87
CA THR A 61 2.51 9.80 -14.20
C THR A 61 3.68 10.07 -13.28
N VAL A 62 4.33 9.00 -12.82
CA VAL A 62 5.57 9.08 -12.06
C VAL A 62 6.64 8.30 -12.82
N SER A 63 7.56 9.02 -13.44
CA SER A 63 8.65 8.47 -14.25
C SER A 63 9.80 9.47 -14.31
N PRO A 64 11.07 9.02 -14.23
CA PRO A 64 12.22 9.92 -14.25
C PRO A 64 12.39 10.63 -15.61
N ASP A 65 11.96 9.99 -16.69
CA ASP A 65 11.95 10.52 -18.05
C ASP A 65 10.52 10.84 -18.53
N TYR A 66 10.43 11.63 -19.59
CA TYR A 66 9.17 11.93 -20.26
C TYR A 66 8.76 10.74 -21.13
N ALA A 67 8.21 9.72 -20.49
CA ALA A 67 7.83 8.47 -21.13
C ALA A 67 6.55 8.61 -21.98
N ASP A 68 6.29 7.63 -22.84
CA ASP A 68 5.14 7.65 -23.77
C ASP A 68 3.78 7.73 -23.06
N ASN A 69 3.69 7.25 -21.82
CA ASN A 69 2.50 7.37 -20.99
C ASN A 69 2.24 8.81 -20.50
N THR A 70 3.28 9.64 -20.36
CA THR A 70 3.22 11.00 -19.81
C THR A 70 2.34 11.91 -20.63
N LYS A 71 2.28 11.72 -21.95
CA LYS A 71 1.38 12.50 -22.84
C LYS A 71 -0.11 12.26 -22.55
N PHE A 72 -0.46 11.18 -21.85
CA PHE A 72 -1.81 10.87 -21.43
C PHE A 72 -2.10 11.27 -19.97
N ALA A 73 -1.14 11.85 -19.26
CA ALA A 73 -1.33 12.29 -17.89
C ALA A 73 -1.79 13.74 -17.83
N ASP A 74 -2.49 14.08 -16.75
CA ASP A 74 -2.81 15.46 -16.39
C ASP A 74 -1.63 16.10 -15.64
N GLU A 75 -0.85 15.30 -14.91
CA GLU A 75 0.37 15.72 -14.20
C GLU A 75 1.51 14.71 -14.38
N TRP A 76 2.74 15.23 -14.41
CA TRP A 76 3.97 14.46 -14.47
C TRP A 76 4.88 14.78 -13.28
N LEU A 77 5.28 13.74 -12.55
CA LEU A 77 6.26 13.80 -11.49
C LEU A 77 7.52 13.04 -11.93
N ALA A 78 8.65 13.73 -11.92
CA ALA A 78 9.95 13.21 -12.36
C ALA A 78 10.92 13.03 -11.18
N PRO A 79 10.73 12.02 -10.31
CA PRO A 79 11.70 11.74 -9.25
C PRO A 79 13.03 11.26 -9.85
N HIS A 80 14.11 11.42 -9.08
CA HIS A 80 15.38 10.78 -9.45
C HIS A 80 15.19 9.24 -9.48
N PRO A 81 15.75 8.52 -10.48
CA PRO A 81 15.57 7.07 -10.58
C PRO A 81 15.92 6.34 -9.28
N GLY A 82 15.00 5.47 -8.83
CA GLY A 82 15.20 4.66 -7.62
C GLY A 82 14.90 5.38 -6.30
N THR A 83 14.43 6.64 -6.35
CA THR A 83 14.06 7.42 -5.15
C THR A 83 12.56 7.46 -4.89
N ASP A 84 11.78 6.69 -5.66
CA ASP A 84 10.32 6.59 -5.59
C ASP A 84 9.81 6.24 -4.19
N GLY A 85 10.56 5.43 -3.44
CA GLY A 85 10.25 5.12 -2.04
C GLY A 85 10.18 6.35 -1.14
N ALA A 86 11.04 7.36 -1.36
CA ALA A 86 10.99 8.60 -0.60
C ALA A 86 9.72 9.40 -0.90
N LEU A 87 9.30 9.44 -2.18
CA LEU A 87 8.06 10.09 -2.60
C LEU A 87 6.85 9.37 -1.99
N ALA A 88 6.80 8.03 -2.06
CA ALA A 88 5.72 7.24 -1.48
C ALA A 88 5.60 7.43 0.05
N MET A 89 6.73 7.47 0.76
CA MET A 89 6.76 7.74 2.20
C MET A 89 6.27 9.15 2.54
N ALA A 90 6.62 10.16 1.74
CA ALA A 90 6.13 11.53 1.92
C ALA A 90 4.62 11.63 1.67
N MET A 91 4.10 10.97 0.64
CA MET A 91 2.66 10.87 0.38
C MET A 91 1.95 10.17 1.55
N GLY A 92 2.48 9.04 2.01
CA GLY A 92 1.96 8.30 3.16
C GLY A 92 1.93 9.15 4.43
N HIS A 93 2.98 9.92 4.70
CA HIS A 93 3.03 10.85 5.84
C HIS A 93 1.84 11.83 5.83
N VAL A 94 1.59 12.49 4.70
CA VAL A 94 0.48 13.45 4.58
C VAL A 94 -0.87 12.75 4.75
N VAL A 95 -1.06 11.58 4.12
CA VAL A 95 -2.31 10.80 4.24
C VAL A 95 -2.59 10.40 5.69
N LEU A 96 -1.59 9.86 6.40
CA LEU A 96 -1.73 9.46 7.79
C LEU A 96 -2.00 10.67 8.70
N ARG A 97 -1.23 11.75 8.51
CA ARG A 97 -1.37 12.98 9.31
C ARG A 97 -2.76 13.60 9.15
N GLU A 98 -3.17 13.89 7.93
CA GLU A 98 -4.43 14.61 7.71
C GLU A 98 -5.66 13.74 7.98
N PHE A 99 -5.64 12.47 7.55
CA PHE A 99 -6.84 11.63 7.54
C PHE A 99 -6.91 10.61 8.67
N LEU A 100 -5.87 10.42 9.49
CA LEU A 100 -5.92 9.55 10.68
C LEU A 100 -5.62 10.27 11.98
N VAL A 101 -4.83 11.36 11.95
CA VAL A 101 -4.50 12.16 13.14
C VAL A 101 -5.39 13.40 13.25
N GLU A 102 -5.37 14.28 12.24
CA GLU A 102 -6.04 15.59 12.34
C GLU A 102 -7.58 15.48 12.21
N ARG A 103 -8.08 14.76 11.20
CA ARG A 103 -9.53 14.60 10.96
C ARG A 103 -10.10 13.23 11.33
N ARG A 104 -9.26 12.20 11.32
CA ARG A 104 -9.63 10.77 11.48
C ARG A 104 -10.87 10.36 10.64
N THR A 105 -10.67 10.22 9.33
CA THR A 105 -11.70 9.79 8.37
C THR A 105 -12.24 8.39 8.69
N PRO A 106 -13.56 8.23 8.95
CA PRO A 106 -14.12 6.97 9.44
C PRO A 106 -13.85 5.77 8.53
N ARG A 107 -14.00 5.93 7.21
CA ARG A 107 -13.80 4.83 6.25
C ARG A 107 -12.36 4.30 6.27
N PHE A 108 -11.38 5.19 6.41
CA PHE A 108 -9.95 4.82 6.43
C PHE A 108 -9.59 4.14 7.75
N ALA A 109 -10.02 4.70 8.87
CA ALA A 109 -9.79 4.12 10.19
C ALA A 109 -10.40 2.70 10.29
N GLN A 110 -11.65 2.53 9.88
CA GLN A 110 -12.33 1.22 9.88
C GLN A 110 -11.66 0.21 8.96
N TYR A 111 -11.19 0.65 7.78
CA TYR A 111 -10.49 -0.23 6.87
C TYR A 111 -9.18 -0.75 7.48
N LEU A 112 -8.37 0.14 8.04
CA LEU A 112 -7.12 -0.24 8.70
C LEU A 112 -7.36 -1.17 9.89
N GLN A 113 -8.34 -0.87 10.73
CA GLN A 113 -8.68 -1.72 11.88
C GLN A 113 -9.12 -3.13 11.48
N ARG A 114 -9.81 -3.30 10.34
CA ARG A 114 -10.40 -4.58 9.97
C ARG A 114 -9.53 -5.43 9.04
N PHE A 115 -8.81 -4.79 8.12
CA PHE A 115 -8.17 -5.46 7.00
C PHE A 115 -6.65 -5.35 7.00
N THR A 116 -6.06 -4.80 8.07
CA THR A 116 -4.60 -4.73 8.23
C THR A 116 -4.20 -5.23 9.62
N ASP A 117 -2.89 -5.40 9.80
CA ASP A 117 -2.26 -5.73 11.06
C ASP A 117 -2.08 -4.51 11.98
N ALA A 118 -2.51 -3.31 11.58
CA ALA A 118 -2.42 -2.08 12.39
C ALA A 118 -2.94 -2.18 13.84
N PRO A 119 -4.03 -2.92 14.18
CA PRO A 119 -4.48 -3.03 15.58
C PRO A 119 -3.70 -4.10 16.38
N HIS A 120 -2.77 -4.83 15.76
CA HIS A 120 -2.06 -5.92 16.43
C HIS A 120 -0.97 -5.35 17.34
N LEU A 121 -0.85 -5.94 18.53
CA LEU A 121 0.14 -5.51 19.51
C LEU A 121 1.51 -6.11 19.18
N VAL A 122 2.56 -5.29 19.30
CA VAL A 122 3.96 -5.68 19.09
C VAL A 122 4.71 -5.59 20.42
N ARG A 123 5.55 -6.59 20.70
CA ARG A 123 6.42 -6.59 21.87
C ARG A 123 7.58 -5.63 21.67
N LEU A 124 8.01 -5.01 22.76
CA LEU A 124 9.18 -4.14 22.78
C LEU A 124 10.30 -4.80 23.59
N GLU A 125 11.48 -4.90 23.00
CA GLU A 125 12.68 -5.43 23.65
C GLU A 125 13.58 -4.27 24.13
N PRO A 126 13.99 -4.23 25.41
CA PRO A 126 14.94 -3.24 25.90
C PRO A 126 16.31 -3.39 25.21
N ARG A 127 16.88 -2.29 24.73
CA ARG A 127 18.22 -2.26 24.13
C ARG A 127 18.95 -0.98 24.55
N GLY A 128 19.76 -1.11 25.60
CA GLY A 128 20.44 0.03 26.21
C GLY A 128 19.43 0.96 26.92
N ASP A 129 19.39 2.22 26.49
CA ASP A 129 18.46 3.26 26.96
C ASP A 129 17.19 3.39 26.10
N ALA A 130 16.99 2.49 25.13
CA ALA A 130 15.85 2.51 24.21
C ALA A 130 15.12 1.17 24.15
N TYR A 131 14.04 1.12 23.36
CA TYR A 131 13.29 -0.08 23.02
C TYR A 131 13.31 -0.29 21.51
N VAL A 132 13.33 -1.56 21.08
CA VAL A 132 13.16 -1.95 19.67
C VAL A 132 11.93 -2.85 19.50
N PRO A 133 11.19 -2.75 18.38
CA PRO A 133 10.11 -3.68 18.08
C PRO A 133 10.64 -5.11 17.91
N ASP A 134 9.96 -6.08 18.52
CA ASP A 134 10.18 -7.52 18.35
C ASP A 134 8.97 -8.13 17.62
N LYS A 135 8.49 -9.31 18.01
CA LYS A 135 7.37 -10.02 17.38
C LYS A 135 6.02 -9.48 17.85
N PHE A 136 4.96 -9.85 17.12
CA PHE A 136 3.60 -9.70 17.62
C PHE A 136 3.45 -10.39 18.98
N LEU A 137 2.68 -9.74 19.85
CA LEU A 137 2.24 -10.33 21.12
C LEU A 137 1.23 -11.45 20.81
N THR A 138 1.43 -12.61 21.42
CA THR A 138 0.55 -13.78 21.25
C THR A 138 -0.24 -14.09 22.53
N GLY A 139 -1.36 -14.80 22.39
CA GLY A 139 -2.29 -15.07 23.49
C GLY A 139 -1.68 -15.86 24.66
N ASP A 140 -0.66 -16.68 24.39
CA ASP A 140 0.11 -17.42 25.41
C ASP A 140 1.04 -16.51 26.25
N GLN A 141 1.31 -15.30 25.78
CA GLN A 141 2.17 -14.31 26.44
C GLN A 141 1.40 -13.29 27.30
N LEU A 142 0.07 -13.41 27.37
CA LEU A 142 -0.76 -12.56 28.23
C LEU A 142 -0.62 -12.95 29.71
N PRO A 143 -0.84 -12.02 30.66
CA PRO A 143 -0.84 -12.32 32.09
C PRO A 143 -1.87 -13.41 32.47
N GLU A 144 -3.00 -13.43 31.76
CA GLU A 144 -3.99 -14.50 31.77
C GLU A 144 -3.99 -15.14 30.37
N PRO A 145 -3.15 -16.17 30.14
CA PRO A 145 -3.05 -16.80 28.83
C PRO A 145 -4.38 -17.35 28.34
N THR A 146 -4.60 -17.33 27.04
CA THR A 146 -5.76 -18.01 26.45
C THR A 146 -5.66 -19.51 26.75
N ALA A 147 -6.77 -20.15 27.15
CA ALA A 147 -6.81 -21.60 27.38
C ALA A 147 -6.74 -22.42 26.09
N ASP A 148 -6.54 -21.75 24.95
CA ASP A 148 -6.46 -22.36 23.63
C ASP A 148 -5.07 -22.96 23.41
N ARG A 149 -5.05 -24.20 22.91
CA ARG A 149 -3.81 -24.91 22.53
C ARG A 149 -3.01 -24.16 21.46
N ASP A 150 -3.68 -23.29 20.69
CA ASP A 150 -3.09 -22.52 19.59
C ASP A 150 -2.70 -21.10 20.02
N GLY A 151 -2.70 -20.78 21.32
CA GLY A 151 -2.41 -19.44 21.86
C GLY A 151 -1.07 -18.83 21.40
N ALA A 152 -0.07 -19.66 21.08
CA ALA A 152 1.23 -19.23 20.55
C ALA A 152 1.19 -18.70 19.10
N PHE A 153 0.08 -18.91 18.38
CA PHE A 153 -0.15 -18.42 17.01
C PHE A 153 -1.27 -17.39 16.92
N GLN A 154 -1.95 -17.12 18.04
CA GLN A 154 -3.04 -16.14 18.13
C GLN A 154 -2.47 -14.78 18.50
N THR A 155 -2.34 -13.88 17.52
CA THR A 155 -1.91 -12.50 17.76
C THR A 155 -2.95 -11.70 18.53
N VAL A 156 -2.50 -10.88 19.47
CA VAL A 156 -3.36 -10.03 20.30
C VAL A 156 -3.62 -8.71 19.57
N VAL A 157 -4.89 -8.31 19.54
CA VAL A 157 -5.34 -7.04 18.94
C VAL A 157 -5.87 -6.09 20.01
N LEU A 158 -5.66 -4.80 19.81
CA LEU A 158 -6.29 -3.76 20.63
C LEU A 158 -7.74 -3.56 20.17
N ASP A 159 -8.69 -3.83 21.05
CA ASP A 159 -10.11 -3.51 20.81
C ASP A 159 -10.30 -1.98 20.87
N ALA A 160 -11.08 -1.42 19.95
CA ALA A 160 -11.17 0.01 19.70
C ALA A 160 -12.52 0.61 20.09
#